data_AF-A0A7W1IV36-F1
#
_entry.id   AF-A0A7W1IV36-F1
#
_cell.length_a   1.000
_cell.length_b   1.000
_cell.length_c   1.000
_cell.angle_alpha   90.00
_cell.angle_beta   90.00
_cell.angle_gamma   90.00
#
_symmetry.space_group_name_H-M   'P 1'
#
loop_
_entity.id
_entity.type
_entity.pdbx_description
1 polymer ?
#
loop_
_entity_poly.entity_id
_entity_poly.type
_entity_poly.pdbx_seq_one_letter_code
_entity_poly.pdbx_strand_id
1 'polypeptide(L)'
;MDPRRPGQFLEEQIQRKAMIAGACVALVWAVAALGFRWWPFALVVLPAVFAVDRQVRDGRHLDPSRQMGGLEGEQMAGAALGELAPQGVLTVHDLNVPRGNVDHVAITPSGVFAIEVKHLSGGRFHIRRGMGLMQGNRPADRHAAQARRNASAVHDLLAGAGIEVWVNPMLVSTKADVWRGAFRIGQVQVLRLERLRDALFEGREQLEEPRRRLIFETLLAADAGRR
;
A
#
# COMPACT_ATOMS: atom_id res chain seq x y z
N MET A 1 0.85 -14.44 -16.82
CA MET A 1 1.71 -14.30 -15.62
C MET A 1 0.81 -14.16 -14.42
N ASP A 2 1.21 -14.64 -13.25
CA ASP A 2 0.34 -14.64 -12.07
C ASP A 2 0.28 -13.23 -11.43
N PRO A 3 -0.92 -12.67 -11.17
CA PRO A 3 -1.08 -11.39 -10.48
C PRO A 3 -0.55 -11.48 -9.04
N ARG A 4 -0.08 -10.35 -8.51
CA ARG A 4 0.40 -10.27 -7.12
C ARG A 4 -0.73 -10.49 -6.13
N ARG A 5 -0.35 -10.99 -4.95
CA ARG A 5 -1.27 -11.12 -3.81
C ARG A 5 -1.34 -9.81 -3.03
N PRO A 6 -2.46 -9.51 -2.35
CA PRO A 6 -2.54 -8.40 -1.40
C PRO A 6 -1.40 -8.45 -0.39
N GLY A 7 -0.67 -7.34 -0.17
CA GLY A 7 0.40 -7.28 0.83
C GLY A 7 1.76 -7.84 0.44
N GLN A 8 1.93 -8.34 -0.78
CA GLN A 8 3.16 -9.03 -1.19
C GLN A 8 4.43 -8.16 -1.04
N PHE A 9 4.40 -6.89 -1.45
CA PHE A 9 5.54 -5.98 -1.29
C PHE A 9 5.96 -5.77 0.17
N LEU A 10 5.00 -5.72 1.10
CA LEU A 10 5.30 -5.58 2.52
C LEU A 10 5.99 -6.84 3.06
N GLU A 11 5.51 -8.03 2.66
CA GLU A 11 6.14 -9.31 3.00
C GLU A 11 7.58 -9.40 2.47
N GLU A 12 7.80 -9.04 1.20
CA GLU A 12 9.12 -9.06 0.57
C GLU A 12 10.12 -8.12 1.28
N GLN A 13 9.66 -6.94 1.71
CA GLN A 13 10.50 -6.02 2.50
C GLN A 13 10.89 -6.60 3.86
N ILE A 14 9.95 -7.26 4.54
CA ILE A 14 10.20 -7.88 5.85
C ILE A 14 11.21 -9.03 5.70
N GLN A 15 11.00 -9.91 4.71
CA GLN A 15 11.89 -11.03 4.43
C GLN A 15 13.30 -10.58 4.06
N ARG A 16 13.44 -9.59 3.18
CA ARG A 16 14.75 -9.06 2.78
C ARG A 16 15.53 -8.49 3.96
N LYS A 17 14.86 -7.76 4.85
CA LYS A 17 15.49 -7.21 6.07
C LYS A 17 15.91 -8.32 7.04
N ALA A 18 15.07 -9.34 7.22
CA ALA A 18 15.39 -10.49 8.06
C ALA A 18 16.61 -11.27 7.56
N MET A 19 16.72 -11.49 6.24
CA MET A 19 17.87 -12.16 5.64
C MET A 19 19.19 -11.39 5.84
N ILE A 20 19.18 -10.07 5.64
CA ILE A 20 20.38 -9.24 5.85
C ILE A 20 20.82 -9.29 7.31
N ALA A 21 19.89 -9.15 8.25
CA ALA A 21 20.20 -9.25 9.68
C ALA A 21 20.77 -10.62 10.05
N GLY A 22 20.17 -11.71 9.55
CA GLY A 22 20.67 -13.08 9.77
C GLY A 22 22.07 -13.30 9.21
N ALA A 23 22.37 -12.79 8.01
CA ALA A 23 23.70 -12.87 7.41
C ALA A 23 24.76 -12.12 8.22
N CYS A 24 24.45 -10.93 8.74
CA CYS A 24 25.36 -10.19 9.62
C CYS A 24 25.66 -10.96 10.91
N VAL A 25 24.65 -11.56 11.54
CA VAL A 25 24.83 -12.38 12.75
C VAL A 25 25.69 -13.61 12.46
N ALA A 26 25.43 -14.32 11.36
CA ALA A 26 26.21 -15.48 10.95
C ALA A 26 27.69 -15.13 10.68
N LEU A 27 27.95 -13.98 10.05
CA LEU A 27 29.31 -13.49 9.80
C LEU A 27 30.06 -13.20 11.10
N VAL A 28 29.41 -12.58 12.09
CA VAL A 28 30.01 -12.33 13.41
C VAL A 28 30.39 -13.64 14.10
N TRP A 29 29.51 -14.65 14.07
CA TRP A 29 29.80 -15.97 14.64
C TRP A 29 30.92 -16.72 13.91
N ALA A 30 30.96 -16.64 12.57
CA ALA A 30 32.04 -17.24 11.79
C ALA A 30 33.41 -16.62 12.11
N VAL A 31 33.47 -15.29 12.25
CA VAL A 31 34.70 -14.57 12.65
C VAL A 31 35.11 -14.92 14.08
N ALA A 32 34.16 -15.07 15.00
CA ALA A 32 34.42 -15.49 16.37
C ALA A 32 34.98 -16.93 16.45
N ALA A 33 34.47 -17.84 15.62
CA ALA A 33 34.91 -19.24 15.57
C ALA A 33 36.36 -19.40 15.05
N LEU A 34 36.89 -18.43 14.30
CA LEU A 34 38.25 -18.44 13.77
C LEU A 34 39.33 -18.04 14.79
N GLY A 35 38.98 -17.87 16.07
CA GLY A 35 39.94 -17.67 17.18
C GLY A 35 40.71 -16.35 17.12
N PHE A 36 40.30 -15.42 16.25
CA PHE A 36 40.95 -14.13 16.05
C PHE A 36 40.66 -13.20 17.23
N ARG A 37 41.63 -12.39 17.66
CA ARG A 37 41.49 -11.45 18.79
C ARG A 37 40.54 -10.30 18.42
N TRP A 38 39.25 -10.59 18.60
CA TRP A 38 38.01 -9.99 18.12
C TRP A 38 37.65 -8.59 18.66
N TRP A 39 38.27 -8.16 19.76
CA TRP A 39 37.92 -6.89 20.41
C TRP A 39 38.11 -5.62 19.55
N PRO A 40 39.07 -5.51 18.61
CA PRO A 40 39.19 -4.33 17.73
C PRO A 40 38.08 -4.27 16.68
N PHE A 41 37.58 -5.41 16.21
CA PHE A 41 36.46 -5.48 15.26
C PHE A 41 35.13 -5.15 15.93
N ALA A 42 34.96 -5.50 17.21
CA ALA A 42 33.79 -5.10 17.98
C ALA A 42 33.61 -3.57 18.02
N LEU A 43 34.72 -2.80 18.04
CA LEU A 43 34.70 -1.34 18.00
C LEU A 43 34.23 -0.75 16.65
N VAL A 44 34.29 -1.52 15.56
CA VAL A 44 33.82 -1.08 14.23
C VAL A 44 32.44 -1.67 13.92
N VAL A 45 32.22 -2.93 14.28
CA VAL A 45 30.99 -3.66 14.04
C VAL A 45 29.86 -3.13 14.93
N LEU A 46 30.09 -2.80 16.20
CA LEU A 46 29.01 -2.29 17.05
C LEU A 46 28.49 -0.93 16.58
N PRO A 47 29.32 0.07 16.21
CA PRO A 47 28.84 1.31 15.63
C PRO A 47 28.26 1.13 14.22
N ALA A 48 28.78 0.21 13.40
CA ALA A 48 28.22 -0.06 12.08
C ALA A 48 26.85 -0.75 12.17
N VAL A 49 26.70 -1.74 13.07
CA VAL A 49 25.42 -2.37 13.39
C VAL A 49 24.48 -1.35 14.02
N PHE A 50 24.96 -0.49 14.92
CA PHE A 50 24.17 0.59 15.50
C PHE A 50 23.77 1.63 14.45
N ALA A 51 24.63 1.96 13.49
CA ALA A 51 24.32 2.88 12.40
C ALA A 51 23.35 2.26 11.39
N VAL A 52 23.49 0.98 11.06
CA VAL A 52 22.55 0.24 10.21
C VAL A 52 21.21 0.05 10.93
N ASP A 53 21.22 -0.38 12.19
CA ASP A 53 20.04 -0.49 13.05
C ASP A 53 19.38 0.88 13.22
N ARG A 54 20.15 1.94 13.40
CA ARG A 54 19.63 3.30 13.49
C ARG A 54 19.11 3.80 12.15
N GLN A 55 19.75 3.52 11.02
CA GLN A 55 19.26 3.88 9.69
C GLN A 55 18.02 3.06 9.29
N VAL A 56 17.89 1.84 9.84
CA VAL A 56 16.69 1.00 9.77
C VAL A 56 15.59 1.51 10.71
N ARG A 57 15.94 2.08 11.89
CA ARG A 57 15.02 2.64 12.90
C ARG A 57 14.56 4.07 12.61
N ASP A 58 15.42 4.93 12.08
CA ASP A 58 15.15 6.35 11.77
C ASP A 58 14.26 6.51 10.51
N GLY A 59 13.90 5.42 9.83
CA GLY A 59 13.02 5.43 8.66
C GLY A 59 11.55 5.10 8.96
N ARG A 60 11.27 3.99 9.68
CA ARG A 60 9.90 3.52 9.95
C ARG A 60 9.97 2.59 11.16
N HIS A 61 9.22 2.89 12.22
CA HIS A 61 9.01 2.00 13.37
C HIS A 61 8.93 0.52 12.91
N LEU A 62 9.97 -0.26 13.22
CA LEU A 62 9.91 -1.72 13.24
C LEU A 62 9.11 -2.12 14.48
N ASP A 63 7.83 -1.77 14.50
CA ASP A 63 6.86 -2.38 15.38
C ASP A 63 6.24 -3.52 14.55
N PRO A 64 6.66 -4.78 14.77
CA PRO A 64 6.16 -5.92 14.01
C PRO A 64 4.64 -5.97 14.02
N SER A 65 4.00 -5.56 15.12
CA SER A 65 2.54 -5.52 15.26
C SER A 65 1.90 -4.50 14.32
N ARG A 66 2.56 -3.36 14.05
CA ARG A 66 2.07 -2.38 13.07
C ARG A 66 2.21 -2.86 11.63
N GLN A 67 3.29 -3.57 11.32
CA GLN A 67 3.50 -4.15 9.98
C GLN A 67 2.52 -5.29 9.72
N MET A 68 2.34 -6.19 10.69
CA MET A 68 1.34 -7.25 10.62
C MET A 68 -0.08 -6.69 10.50
N GLY A 69 -0.42 -5.64 11.26
CA GLY A 69 -1.73 -4.97 11.11
C GLY A 69 -1.91 -4.29 9.75
N GLY A 70 -0.84 -3.77 9.14
CA GLY A 70 -0.87 -3.26 7.76
C GLY A 70 -1.23 -4.36 6.76
N LEU A 71 -0.53 -5.50 6.86
CA LEU A 71 -0.79 -6.69 6.04
C LEU A 71 -2.21 -7.23 6.21
N GLU A 72 -2.70 -7.33 7.45
CA GLU A 72 -4.07 -7.73 7.77
C GLU A 72 -5.07 -6.80 7.06
N GLY A 73 -4.84 -5.49 7.10
CA GLY A 73 -5.66 -4.52 6.40
C GLY A 73 -5.72 -4.74 4.88
N GLU A 74 -4.57 -4.95 4.25
CA GLU A 74 -4.50 -5.21 2.80
C GLU A 74 -5.16 -6.54 2.43
N GLN A 75 -5.00 -7.59 3.25
CA GLN A 75 -5.67 -8.87 3.05
C GLN A 75 -7.19 -8.75 3.18
N MET A 76 -7.70 -7.99 4.17
CA MET A 76 -9.14 -7.72 4.32
C MET A 76 -9.70 -6.97 3.11
N ALA A 77 -9.01 -5.94 2.62
CA ALA A 77 -9.43 -5.20 1.44
C ALA A 77 -9.36 -6.05 0.17
N GLY A 78 -8.29 -6.84 0.01
CA GLY A 78 -8.13 -7.78 -1.09
C GLY A 78 -9.22 -8.86 -1.12
N ALA A 79 -9.58 -9.42 0.04
CA ALA A 79 -10.69 -10.37 0.16
C ALA A 79 -12.02 -9.74 -0.24
N ALA A 80 -12.33 -8.54 0.27
CA ALA A 80 -13.55 -7.82 -0.09
C ALA A 80 -13.62 -7.51 -1.60
N LEU A 81 -12.50 -7.17 -2.24
CA LEU A 81 -12.43 -6.98 -3.69
C LEU A 81 -12.60 -8.30 -4.46
N GLY A 82 -12.05 -9.40 -3.95
CA GLY A 82 -12.21 -10.75 -4.53
C GLY A 82 -13.67 -11.22 -4.55
N GLU A 83 -14.44 -10.92 -3.51
CA GLU A 83 -15.89 -11.20 -3.47
C GLU A 83 -16.69 -10.43 -4.54
N LEU A 84 -16.13 -9.34 -5.08
CA LEU A 84 -16.75 -8.55 -6.14
C LEU A 84 -16.34 -9.00 -7.55
N ALA A 85 -15.40 -9.94 -7.69
CA ALA A 85 -14.98 -10.44 -9.00
C ALA A 85 -16.15 -11.03 -9.83
N PRO A 86 -17.10 -11.81 -9.25
CA PRO A 86 -18.29 -12.28 -9.99
C PRO A 86 -19.23 -11.15 -10.43
N GLN A 87 -19.14 -9.96 -9.81
CA GLN A 87 -19.89 -8.76 -10.19
C GLN A 87 -19.14 -7.94 -11.28
N GLY A 88 -18.08 -8.50 -11.86
CA GLY A 88 -17.31 -7.89 -12.94
C GLY A 88 -16.23 -6.91 -12.46
N VAL A 89 -15.84 -6.93 -11.19
CA VAL A 89 -14.73 -6.11 -10.71
C VAL A 89 -13.40 -6.79 -11.03
N LEU A 90 -12.57 -6.14 -11.85
CA LEU A 90 -11.20 -6.58 -12.11
C LEU A 90 -10.26 -5.85 -11.16
N THR A 91 -9.41 -6.57 -10.44
CA THR A 91 -8.54 -5.98 -9.42
C THR A 91 -7.08 -6.32 -9.66
N VAL A 92 -6.23 -5.30 -9.70
CA VAL A 92 -4.77 -5.45 -9.65
C VAL A 92 -4.32 -5.12 -8.23
N HIS A 93 -3.66 -6.07 -7.57
CA HIS A 93 -3.09 -5.85 -6.23
C HIS A 93 -1.62 -5.47 -6.33
N ASP A 94 -1.17 -4.64 -5.40
CA ASP A 94 0.23 -4.29 -5.16
C ASP A 94 0.97 -3.82 -6.44
N LEU A 95 0.32 -2.92 -7.19
CA LEU A 95 0.81 -2.45 -8.48
C LEU A 95 2.05 -1.58 -8.29
N ASN A 96 3.18 -1.99 -8.88
CA ASN A 96 4.39 -1.17 -8.87
C ASN A 96 4.23 0.08 -9.74
N VAL A 97 4.52 1.23 -9.14
CA VAL A 97 4.55 2.53 -9.81
C VAL A 97 5.94 3.16 -9.63
N PRO A 98 6.36 4.14 -10.46
CA PRO A 98 7.70 4.72 -10.34
C PRO A 98 8.09 5.23 -8.94
N ARG A 99 7.10 5.57 -8.09
CA ARG A 99 7.31 6.14 -6.75
C ARG A 99 6.67 5.31 -5.63
N GLY A 100 6.70 3.99 -5.74
CA GLY A 100 6.23 3.06 -4.72
C GLY A 100 5.30 2.01 -5.29
N ASN A 101 4.32 1.60 -4.50
CA ASN A 101 3.28 0.65 -4.88
C ASN A 101 1.90 1.26 -4.59
N VAL A 102 0.89 0.79 -5.33
CA VAL A 102 -0.51 1.09 -5.08
C VAL A 102 -1.16 -0.19 -4.56
N ASP A 103 -1.70 -0.13 -3.34
CA ASP A 103 -2.19 -1.32 -2.63
C ASP A 103 -3.18 -2.10 -3.51
N HIS A 104 -4.22 -1.44 -4.04
CA HIS A 104 -5.13 -2.03 -5.02
C HIS A 104 -5.58 -1.05 -6.10
N VAL A 105 -5.79 -1.54 -7.32
CA VAL A 105 -6.51 -0.85 -8.38
C VAL A 105 -7.73 -1.69 -8.75
N ALA A 106 -8.93 -1.14 -8.55
CA ALA A 106 -10.19 -1.77 -8.93
C ALA A 106 -10.71 -1.12 -10.21
N ILE A 107 -11.12 -1.95 -11.17
CA ILE A 107 -11.69 -1.55 -12.46
C ILE A 107 -13.10 -2.11 -12.50
N THR A 108 -14.07 -1.22 -12.48
CA THR A 108 -15.49 -1.57 -12.43
C THR A 108 -16.23 -0.90 -13.58
N PRO A 109 -17.49 -1.27 -13.87
CA PRO A 109 -18.28 -0.55 -14.86
C PRO A 109 -18.36 0.95 -14.56
N SER A 110 -18.27 1.34 -13.28
CA SER A 110 -18.45 2.73 -12.84
C SER A 110 -17.18 3.58 -12.84
N GLY A 111 -16.02 2.98 -13.15
CA GLY A 111 -14.74 3.69 -13.28
C GLY A 111 -13.50 2.86 -12.89
N VAL A 112 -12.36 3.53 -12.86
CA VAL A 112 -11.10 2.99 -12.31
C VAL A 112 -10.82 3.64 -10.96
N PHE A 113 -10.37 2.86 -9.98
CA PHE A 113 -10.19 3.30 -8.60
C PHE A 113 -8.83 2.87 -8.08
N ALA A 114 -8.01 3.82 -7.64
CA ALA A 114 -6.77 3.53 -6.91
C ALA A 114 -7.08 3.59 -5.40
N ILE A 115 -6.94 2.46 -4.73
CA ILE A 115 -7.35 2.23 -3.35
C ILE A 115 -6.09 2.17 -2.48
N GLU A 116 -5.97 3.15 -1.58
CA GLU A 116 -5.01 3.15 -0.48
C GLU A 116 -5.69 2.59 0.77
N VAL A 117 -5.06 1.62 1.44
CA VAL A 117 -5.61 0.94 2.60
C VAL A 117 -4.94 1.43 3.89
N LYS A 118 -5.75 1.66 4.93
CA LYS A 118 -5.26 2.01 6.27
C LYS A 118 -5.93 1.18 7.35
N HIS A 119 -5.14 0.34 8.00
CA HIS A 119 -5.54 -0.43 9.18
C HIS A 119 -5.07 0.24 10.47
N LEU A 120 -5.58 1.43 10.75
CA LEU A 120 -5.21 2.20 11.95
C LEU A 120 -6.20 1.93 13.09
N SER A 121 -5.71 1.74 14.31
CA SER A 121 -6.55 1.62 15.50
C SER A 121 -6.84 2.97 16.16
N GLY A 122 -7.99 3.02 16.85
CA GLY A 122 -8.43 4.18 17.62
C GLY A 122 -8.94 5.34 16.75
N GLY A 123 -9.73 6.21 17.35
CA GLY A 123 -10.24 7.42 16.68
C GLY A 123 -11.14 7.15 15.46
N ARG A 124 -11.37 8.23 14.72
CA ARG A 124 -12.23 8.25 13.53
C ARG A 124 -11.64 9.20 12.50
N PHE A 125 -11.67 8.81 11.22
CA PHE A 125 -11.40 9.73 10.12
C PHE A 125 -12.52 10.76 10.00
N HIS A 126 -12.17 12.04 10.04
CA HIS A 126 -13.10 13.15 9.89
C HIS A 126 -12.38 14.41 9.41
N ILE A 127 -13.14 15.40 8.94
CA ILE A 127 -12.59 16.71 8.58
C ILE A 127 -12.72 17.65 9.78
N ARG A 128 -11.62 18.29 10.17
CA ARG A 128 -11.64 19.37 11.16
C ARG A 128 -11.38 20.71 10.47
N ARG A 129 -12.28 21.67 10.65
CA ARG A 129 -12.17 23.00 10.03
C ARG A 129 -10.82 23.64 10.37
N GLY A 130 -10.14 24.16 9.35
CA GLY A 130 -8.80 24.76 9.47
C GLY A 130 -7.64 23.78 9.63
N MET A 131 -7.89 22.47 9.75
CA MET A 131 -6.85 21.45 9.96
C MET A 131 -6.91 20.26 9.01
N GLY A 132 -7.91 20.18 8.12
CA GLY A 132 -7.97 19.16 7.09
C GLY A 132 -8.44 17.79 7.60
N LEU A 133 -7.87 16.73 7.03
CA LEU A 133 -8.21 15.35 7.38
C LEU A 133 -7.55 14.97 8.70
N MET A 134 -8.34 14.46 9.65
CA MET A 134 -7.90 13.99 10.96
C MET A 134 -8.22 12.52 11.14
N GLN A 135 -7.36 11.79 11.88
CA GLN A 135 -7.65 10.47 12.46
C GLN A 135 -7.64 10.60 13.98
N GLY A 136 -8.83 10.65 14.59
CA GLY A 136 -8.94 11.10 15.99
C GLY A 136 -8.34 12.51 16.13
N ASN A 137 -7.37 12.69 17.02
CA ASN A 137 -6.70 13.98 17.22
C ASN A 137 -5.42 14.17 16.39
N ARG A 138 -5.09 13.25 15.47
CA ARG A 138 -3.85 13.29 14.68
C ARG A 138 -4.12 13.79 13.25
N PRO A 139 -3.29 14.69 12.70
CA PRO A 139 -3.36 15.05 11.29
C PRO A 139 -3.15 13.82 10.39
N ALA A 140 -3.98 13.73 9.36
CA ALA A 140 -4.07 12.59 8.45
C ALA A 140 -4.06 13.01 6.96
N ASP A 141 -3.83 14.28 6.64
CA ASP A 141 -3.77 14.78 5.25
C ASP A 141 -2.74 14.04 4.40
N ARG A 142 -1.66 13.54 5.01
CA ARG A 142 -0.67 12.71 4.32
C ARG A 142 -1.28 11.46 3.68
N HIS A 143 -2.33 10.88 4.27
CA HIS A 143 -3.00 9.69 3.76
C HIS A 143 -3.88 10.04 2.55
N ALA A 144 -4.60 11.15 2.60
CA ALA A 144 -5.33 11.66 1.42
C ALA A 144 -4.35 12.05 0.29
N ALA A 145 -3.25 12.72 0.63
CA ALA A 145 -2.22 13.07 -0.34
C ALA A 145 -1.58 11.83 -0.98
N GLN A 146 -1.41 10.73 -0.22
CA GLN A 146 -0.93 9.46 -0.74
C GLN A 146 -1.93 8.81 -1.69
N ALA A 147 -3.20 8.69 -1.31
CA ALA A 147 -4.25 8.17 -2.18
C ALA A 147 -4.33 8.93 -3.52
N ARG A 148 -4.22 10.27 -3.48
CA ARG A 148 -4.17 11.11 -4.69
C ARG A 148 -2.93 10.83 -5.54
N ARG A 149 -1.74 10.70 -4.93
CA ARG A 149 -0.51 10.36 -5.67
C ARG A 149 -0.60 8.99 -6.33
N ASN A 150 -1.19 8.01 -5.65
CA ASN A 150 -1.38 6.67 -6.20
C ASN A 150 -2.30 6.73 -7.41
N ALA A 151 -3.45 7.41 -7.32
CA ALA A 151 -4.35 7.59 -8.46
C ALA A 151 -3.68 8.28 -9.66
N SER A 152 -2.92 9.36 -9.39
CA SER A 152 -2.14 10.04 -10.43
C SER A 152 -1.13 9.10 -11.09
N ALA A 153 -0.41 8.29 -10.30
CA ALA A 153 0.59 7.37 -10.85
C ALA A 153 -0.04 6.27 -11.73
N VAL A 154 -1.21 5.76 -11.35
CA VAL A 154 -1.97 4.80 -12.18
C VAL A 154 -2.46 5.46 -13.47
N HIS A 155 -2.97 6.69 -13.36
CA HIS A 155 -3.37 7.47 -14.53
C HIS A 155 -2.19 7.68 -15.48
N ASP A 156 -1.03 8.12 -14.98
CA ASP A 156 0.17 8.36 -15.77
C ASP A 156 0.67 7.09 -16.47
N LEU A 157 0.56 5.92 -15.81
CA LEU A 157 0.89 4.62 -16.43
C LEU A 157 -0.05 4.29 -17.60
N LEU A 158 -1.35 4.50 -17.42
CA LEU A 158 -2.36 4.23 -18.45
C LEU A 158 -2.25 5.23 -19.61
N ALA A 159 -2.07 6.51 -19.32
CA ALA A 159 -1.84 7.56 -20.30
C ALA A 159 -0.58 7.29 -21.13
N GLY A 160 0.50 6.83 -20.49
CA GLY A 160 1.73 6.40 -21.18
C GLY A 160 1.53 5.22 -22.15
N ALA A 161 0.47 4.43 -21.96
CA ALA A 161 0.04 3.37 -22.87
C ALA A 161 -1.08 3.81 -23.84
N GLY A 162 -1.41 5.10 -23.89
CA GLY A 162 -2.44 5.67 -24.75
C GLY A 162 -3.87 5.49 -24.24
N ILE A 163 -4.06 5.12 -22.97
CA ILE A 163 -5.39 4.93 -22.36
C ILE A 163 -5.71 6.13 -21.46
N GLU A 164 -6.52 7.04 -21.98
CA GLU A 164 -7.06 8.15 -21.21
C GLU A 164 -8.27 7.69 -20.38
N VAL A 165 -8.11 7.68 -19.06
CA VAL A 165 -9.17 7.36 -18.10
C VAL A 165 -8.92 8.07 -16.77
N TRP A 166 -10.00 8.53 -16.14
CA TRP A 166 -9.91 9.10 -14.80
C TRP A 166 -9.73 7.98 -13.76
N VAL A 167 -8.75 8.15 -12.87
CA VAL A 167 -8.52 7.23 -11.75
C VAL A 167 -8.99 7.89 -10.47
N ASN A 168 -9.99 7.30 -9.84
CA ASN A 168 -10.61 7.80 -8.61
C ASN A 168 -9.74 7.43 -7.39
N PRO A 169 -9.22 8.40 -6.62
CA PRO A 169 -8.47 8.11 -5.41
C PRO A 169 -9.39 7.75 -4.25
N MET A 170 -9.16 6.60 -3.64
CA MET A 170 -9.87 6.11 -2.46
C MET A 170 -8.91 5.89 -1.30
N LEU A 171 -9.33 6.31 -0.11
CA LEU A 171 -8.70 5.97 1.16
C LEU A 171 -9.67 5.10 1.96
N VAL A 172 -9.37 3.80 2.04
CA VAL A 172 -10.21 2.80 2.70
C VAL A 172 -9.64 2.50 4.08
N SER A 173 -10.47 2.71 5.10
CA SER A 173 -10.17 2.32 6.47
C SER A 173 -10.77 0.94 6.76
N THR A 174 -9.93 0.00 7.21
CA THR A 174 -10.36 -1.37 7.57
C THR A 174 -10.54 -1.55 9.07
N LYS A 175 -10.18 -0.54 9.89
CA LYS A 175 -10.25 -0.62 11.36
C LYS A 175 -10.77 0.63 12.03
N ALA A 176 -10.16 1.80 11.75
CA ALA A 176 -10.63 3.06 12.30
C ALA A 176 -12.00 3.41 11.72
N ASP A 177 -12.86 4.04 12.52
CA ASP A 177 -14.15 4.50 12.04
C ASP A 177 -14.00 5.67 11.05
N VAL A 178 -15.01 5.93 10.22
CA VAL A 178 -15.06 7.05 9.28
C VAL A 178 -16.35 7.82 9.53
N TRP A 179 -16.26 9.14 9.65
CA TRP A 179 -17.41 9.99 9.90
C TRP A 179 -18.50 9.78 8.84
N ARG A 180 -19.71 9.42 9.29
CA ARG A 180 -20.87 9.04 8.45
C ARG A 180 -20.60 7.86 7.50
N GLY A 181 -19.61 7.02 7.80
CA GLY A 181 -19.24 5.84 7.00
C GLY A 181 -18.45 6.16 5.73
N ALA A 182 -18.71 7.30 5.09
CA ALA A 182 -17.93 7.81 3.97
C ALA A 182 -18.06 9.34 3.85
N PHE A 183 -17.02 10.00 3.36
CA PHE A 183 -17.04 11.40 2.96
C PHE A 183 -15.97 11.67 1.89
N ARG A 184 -15.97 12.88 1.31
CA ARG A 184 -14.92 13.33 0.39
C ARG A 184 -14.11 14.47 0.99
N ILE A 185 -12.81 14.46 0.74
CA ILE A 185 -11.91 15.59 0.98
C ILE A 185 -11.11 15.87 -0.31
N GLY A 186 -11.38 17.01 -0.93
CA GLY A 186 -10.93 17.27 -2.30
C GLY A 186 -11.45 16.18 -3.25
N GLN A 187 -10.55 15.54 -3.99
CA GLN A 187 -10.86 14.43 -4.91
C GLN A 187 -10.86 13.05 -4.24
N VAL A 188 -10.40 12.94 -2.98
CA VAL A 188 -10.23 11.66 -2.30
C VAL A 188 -11.53 11.26 -1.60
N GLN A 189 -12.03 10.07 -1.92
CA GLN A 189 -13.12 9.46 -1.17
C GLN A 189 -12.54 8.68 0.01
N VAL A 190 -12.94 9.05 1.22
CA VAL A 190 -12.56 8.39 2.46
C VAL A 190 -13.75 7.56 2.92
N LEU A 191 -13.57 6.26 3.12
CA LEU A 191 -14.65 5.34 3.45
C LEU A 191 -14.20 4.18 4.35
N ARG A 192 -15.14 3.58 5.08
CA ARG A 192 -14.92 2.28 5.71
C ARG A 192 -14.99 1.16 4.68
N LEU A 193 -14.31 0.05 4.95
CA LEU A 193 -14.28 -1.13 4.09
C LEU A 193 -15.70 -1.61 3.72
N GLU A 194 -16.65 -1.56 4.66
CA GLU A 194 -18.01 -2.04 4.40
C GLU A 194 -18.77 -1.20 3.35
N ARG A 195 -18.30 0.01 3.05
CA ARG A 195 -18.86 0.90 2.03
C ARG A 195 -18.13 0.81 0.69
N LEU A 196 -17.11 -0.05 0.59
CA LEU A 196 -16.28 -0.18 -0.62
C LEU A 196 -17.11 -0.63 -1.81
N ARG A 197 -17.95 -1.66 -1.63
CA ARG A 197 -18.85 -2.14 -2.68
C ARG A 197 -19.72 -1.01 -3.21
N ASP A 198 -20.49 -0.35 -2.35
CA ASP A 198 -21.40 0.72 -2.75
C ASP A 198 -20.64 1.81 -3.52
N ALA A 199 -19.49 2.26 -3.00
CA ALA A 199 -18.69 3.30 -3.63
C ALA A 199 -18.15 2.91 -5.02
N LEU A 200 -17.81 1.62 -5.23
CA LEU A 200 -17.32 1.10 -6.51
C LEU A 200 -18.40 0.97 -7.59
N PHE A 201 -19.68 1.06 -7.22
CA PHE A 201 -20.82 0.98 -8.15
C PHE A 201 -21.67 2.26 -8.22
N GLU A 202 -21.40 3.26 -7.36
CA GLU A 202 -22.11 4.56 -7.36
C GLU A 202 -21.73 5.49 -8.53
N GLY A 203 -20.67 5.18 -9.29
CA GLY A 203 -20.20 6.01 -10.42
C GLY A 203 -21.18 6.05 -11.60
N ARG A 204 -21.16 7.16 -12.35
CA ARG A 204 -21.97 7.36 -13.57
C ARG A 204 -21.24 6.94 -14.85
N GLU A 205 -19.95 6.62 -14.76
CA GLU A 205 -19.19 6.11 -15.89
C GLU A 205 -19.76 4.74 -16.30
N GLN A 206 -19.70 4.42 -17.58
CA GLN A 206 -20.08 3.11 -18.11
C GLN A 206 -18.93 2.57 -18.93
N LEU A 207 -17.90 2.08 -18.23
CA LEU A 207 -16.77 1.41 -18.86
C LEU A 207 -17.20 0.04 -19.36
N GLU A 208 -17.25 -0.10 -20.68
CA GLU A 208 -17.55 -1.38 -21.32
C GLU A 208 -16.52 -2.45 -20.98
N GLU A 209 -16.95 -3.72 -20.95
CA GLU A 209 -16.09 -4.86 -20.62
C GLU A 209 -14.78 -4.91 -21.45
N PRO A 210 -14.77 -4.70 -22.78
CA PRO A 210 -13.52 -4.72 -23.55
C PRO A 210 -12.52 -3.65 -23.08
N ARG A 211 -13.00 -2.45 -22.75
CA ARG A 211 -12.15 -1.36 -22.26
C ARG A 211 -11.62 -1.67 -20.86
N ARG A 212 -12.44 -2.26 -19.98
CA ARG A 212 -12.01 -2.67 -18.63
C ARG A 212 -10.93 -3.74 -18.68
N ARG A 213 -11.07 -4.74 -19.57
CA ARG A 213 -10.05 -5.77 -19.79
C ARG A 213 -8.75 -5.17 -20.35
N LEU A 214 -8.85 -4.26 -21.32
CA LEU A 214 -7.67 -3.56 -21.85
C LEU A 214 -6.91 -2.81 -20.75
N ILE A 215 -7.60 -2.07 -19.89
CA ILE A 215 -7.00 -1.39 -18.75
C ILE A 215 -6.33 -2.40 -17.82
N PHE A 216 -7.03 -3.48 -17.47
CA PHE A 216 -6.52 -4.52 -16.57
C PHE A 216 -5.22 -5.15 -17.10
N GLU A 217 -5.21 -5.60 -18.35
CA GLU A 217 -4.03 -6.21 -18.98
C GLU A 217 -2.88 -5.22 -19.12
N THR A 218 -3.17 -3.95 -19.40
CA THR A 218 -2.14 -2.89 -19.49
C THR A 218 -1.45 -2.68 -18.14
N LEU A 219 -2.22 -2.65 -17.04
CA LEU A 219 -1.66 -2.53 -15.70
C LEU A 219 -0.83 -3.76 -15.30
N LEU A 220 -1.27 -4.97 -15.65
CA LEU A 220 -0.50 -6.19 -15.41
C LEU A 220 0.82 -6.20 -16.20
N ALA A 221 0.80 -5.78 -17.46
CA ALA A 221 2.00 -5.66 -18.28
C ALA A 221 2.97 -4.61 -17.71
N ALA A 222 2.44 -3.47 -17.25
CA ALA A 222 3.23 -2.42 -16.61
C ALA A 222 3.88 -2.86 -15.30
N ASP A 223 3.21 -3.70 -14.49
CA ASP A 223 3.79 -4.32 -13.30
C ASP A 223 4.92 -5.28 -13.66
N ALA A 224 4.70 -6.16 -14.64
CA ALA A 224 5.66 -7.17 -15.03
C ALA A 224 6.97 -6.56 -15.56
N GLY A 225 6.89 -5.47 -16.33
CA GLY A 225 8.08 -4.76 -16.83
C GLY A 225 8.88 -4.01 -15.77
N ARG A 226 8.40 -3.95 -14.52
CA ARG A 226 9.06 -3.28 -13.39
C ARG A 226 9.57 -4.25 -12.31
N ARG A 227 9.43 -5.56 -12.53
CA ARG A 227 10.05 -6.61 -11.71
C ARG A 227 11.53 -6.74 -12.05
#